data_AF-A0A364REP2-F1
#
_entry.id   AF-A0A364REP2-F1
#
_cell.length_a   1.000
_cell.length_b   1.000
_cell.length_c   1.000
_cell.angle_alpha   90.00
_cell.angle_beta   90.00
_cell.angle_gamma   90.00
#
_symmetry.space_group_name_H-M   'P 1'
#
loop_
_entity.id
_entity.type
_entity.pdbx_description
1 polymer ?
#
loop_
_entity_poly.entity_id
_entity_poly.type
_entity_poly.pdbx_seq_one_letter_code
_entity_poly.pdbx_strand_id
1 'polypeptide(L)'
;MKLKGNILNIKSKRDSNNADIELEIDKIEYITYKKDGKYHQPFDYIDELETPLILTGDCLARDNTKHTEEGDFEFKVYDKAEDGTYTLNENKRLELSIEVDFDEGLSILSALTYTVVISNDEFQKLKSDRAKERRAKKGSHRKDR
;
A
#
# COMPACT_ATOMS: atom_id res chain seq x y z
N MET A 1 -1.65 -2.98 10.42
CA MET A 1 -0.48 -2.34 9.83
C MET A 1 0.57 -2.18 10.90
N LYS A 2 1.85 -2.23 10.54
CA LYS A 2 2.94 -2.10 11.51
C LYS A 2 4.15 -1.50 10.82
N LEU A 3 4.86 -0.63 11.53
CA LEU A 3 6.14 -0.08 11.10
C LEU A 3 7.24 -0.63 12.02
N LYS A 4 8.30 -1.13 11.40
CA LYS A 4 9.56 -1.47 12.05
C LYS A 4 10.66 -0.61 11.46
N GLY A 5 11.54 -0.08 12.33
CA GLY A 5 12.57 0.88 11.93
C GLY A 5 12.02 2.31 11.88
N ASN A 6 12.85 3.24 11.38
CA ASN A 6 12.49 4.65 11.29
C ASN A 6 12.23 5.06 9.83
N ILE A 7 10.95 5.20 9.47
CA ILE A 7 10.55 5.56 8.11
C ILE A 7 11.09 6.93 7.65
N LEU A 8 11.41 7.83 8.58
CA LEU A 8 11.96 9.16 8.30
C LEU A 8 13.42 9.11 7.79
N ASN A 9 14.08 7.96 7.92
CA ASN A 9 15.40 7.72 7.34
C ASN A 9 15.34 7.62 5.81
N ILE A 10 14.20 7.19 5.26
CA ILE A 10 14.02 7.08 3.81
C ILE A 10 13.98 8.47 3.18
N LYS A 11 14.89 8.70 2.23
CA LYS A 11 15.03 9.98 1.52
C LYS A 11 14.43 9.89 0.12
N SER A 12 14.63 10.93 -0.69
CA SER A 12 14.05 11.04 -2.03
C SER A 12 14.65 10.13 -3.09
N LYS A 13 15.72 9.40 -2.75
CA LYS A 13 16.31 8.38 -3.62
C LYS A 13 16.22 7.03 -2.94
N ARG A 14 15.95 6.00 -3.73
CA ARG A 14 15.97 4.61 -3.29
C ARG A 14 17.36 4.25 -2.77
N ASP A 15 17.42 3.61 -1.61
CA ASP A 15 18.67 3.17 -0.97
C ASP A 15 18.51 1.75 -0.42
N SER A 16 19.40 0.84 -0.83
CA SER A 16 19.40 -0.56 -0.36
C SER A 16 19.69 -0.68 1.13
N ASN A 17 20.29 0.33 1.77
CA ASN A 17 20.56 0.31 3.21
C ASN A 17 19.30 0.40 4.07
N ASN A 18 18.15 0.77 3.49
CA ASN A 18 16.87 0.88 4.19
C ASN A 18 16.09 -0.45 4.23
N ALA A 19 16.71 -1.59 3.88
CA ALA A 19 16.04 -2.88 3.82
C ALA A 19 15.57 -3.41 5.19
N ASP A 20 16.09 -2.87 6.29
CA ASP A 20 15.70 -3.17 7.67
C ASP A 20 14.42 -2.45 8.12
N ILE A 21 14.01 -1.42 7.38
CA ILE A 21 12.73 -0.73 7.58
C ILE A 21 11.64 -1.57 6.91
N GLU A 22 10.66 -2.03 7.69
CA GLU A 22 9.59 -2.90 7.20
C GLU A 22 8.22 -2.28 7.52
N LEU A 23 7.34 -2.29 6.53
CA LEU A 23 5.93 -1.92 6.64
C LEU A 23 5.06 -3.15 6.39
N GLU A 24 4.26 -3.51 7.39
CA GLU A 24 3.19 -4.49 7.26
C GLU A 24 1.93 -3.76 6.79
N ILE A 25 1.47 -4.09 5.59
CA ILE A 25 0.32 -3.49 4.92
C ILE A 25 -0.82 -4.50 4.96
N ASP A 26 -1.85 -4.20 5.75
CA ASP A 26 -3.00 -5.10 5.93
C ASP A 26 -4.11 -4.78 4.94
N LYS A 27 -4.05 -3.63 4.25
CA LYS A 27 -5.07 -3.17 3.32
C LYS A 27 -4.44 -2.58 2.08
N ILE A 28 -4.98 -2.93 0.92
CA ILE A 28 -4.59 -2.35 -0.37
C ILE A 28 -5.80 -1.63 -0.96
N GLU A 29 -5.60 -0.38 -1.35
CA GLU A 29 -6.58 0.37 -2.11
C GLU A 29 -6.31 0.19 -3.61
N TYR A 30 -7.16 -0.57 -4.29
CA TYR A 30 -7.07 -0.71 -5.74
C TYR A 30 -7.92 0.35 -6.42
N ILE A 31 -7.32 1.11 -7.32
CA ILE A 31 -8.02 2.17 -8.08
C ILE A 31 -8.03 1.81 -9.56
N THR A 32 -9.18 2.00 -10.21
CA THR A 32 -9.27 1.98 -11.66
C THR A 32 -9.97 3.23 -12.18
N TYR A 33 -9.59 3.68 -13.37
CA TYR A 33 -10.20 4.82 -14.04
C TYR A 33 -11.01 4.33 -15.23
N LYS A 34 -12.33 4.31 -15.09
CA LYS A 34 -13.23 3.93 -16.19
C LYS A 34 -14.08 5.10 -16.63
N LYS A 35 -14.50 5.05 -17.89
CA LYS A 35 -15.45 6.03 -18.43
C LYS A 35 -16.82 5.80 -17.79
N ASP A 36 -17.34 6.86 -17.19
CA ASP A 36 -18.71 6.94 -16.70
C ASP A 36 -19.38 8.19 -17.30
N GLY A 37 -20.35 7.97 -18.19
CA GLY A 37 -20.92 9.01 -19.04
C GLY A 37 -19.86 9.72 -19.89
N LYS A 38 -19.69 11.04 -19.65
CA LYS A 38 -18.74 11.90 -20.38
C LYS A 38 -17.33 11.87 -19.80
N TYR A 39 -17.16 11.44 -18.55
CA TYR A 39 -15.92 11.62 -17.78
C TYR A 39 -15.27 10.27 -17.46
N HIS A 40 -13.96 10.28 -17.22
CA HIS A 40 -13.29 9.16 -16.54
C HIS A 40 -13.32 9.43 -15.04
N GLN A 41 -13.88 8.50 -14.28
CA GLN A 41 -13.98 8.61 -12.82
C GLN A 41 -13.17 7.50 -12.16
N PRO A 42 -12.56 7.77 -10.99
CA PRO A 42 -11.92 6.75 -10.18
C PRO A 42 -12.98 5.86 -9.53
N PHE A 43 -12.70 4.56 -9.50
CA PHE A 43 -13.42 3.58 -8.71
C PHE A 43 -12.41 2.83 -7.85
N ASP A 44 -12.66 2.81 -6.55
CA ASP A 44 -11.82 2.17 -5.57
C ASP A 44 -12.39 0.83 -5.10
N TYR A 45 -11.50 -0.05 -4.66
CA TYR A 45 -11.82 -1.27 -3.94
C TYR A 45 -10.75 -1.49 -2.87
N ILE A 46 -11.17 -1.40 -1.60
CA ILE A 46 -10.31 -1.70 -0.46
C ILE A 46 -10.31 -3.21 -0.24
N ASP A 47 -9.14 -3.81 -0.36
CA ASP A 47 -8.90 -5.22 -0.09
C ASP A 47 -8.20 -5.38 1.26
N GLU A 48 -8.89 -5.97 2.23
CA GLU A 48 -8.30 -6.32 3.52
C GLU A 48 -7.60 -7.68 3.38
N LEU A 49 -6.29 -7.69 3.58
CA LEU A 49 -5.44 -8.86 3.43
C LEU A 49 -5.48 -9.71 4.70
N GLU A 50 -5.64 -11.02 4.53
CA GLU A 50 -5.52 -11.96 5.65
C GLU A 50 -4.07 -12.15 6.10
N THR A 51 -3.15 -12.10 5.13
CA THR A 51 -1.71 -12.07 5.37
C THR A 51 -1.21 -10.71 4.91
N PRO A 52 -0.60 -9.91 5.81
CA PRO A 52 -0.08 -8.59 5.44
C PRO A 52 0.95 -8.66 4.31
N LEU A 53 0.91 -7.68 3.42
CA LEU A 53 1.98 -7.43 2.46
C LEU A 53 3.14 -6.76 3.20
N ILE A 54 4.34 -7.32 3.10
CA ILE A 54 5.56 -6.72 3.66
C ILE A 54 6.21 -5.86 2.57
N LEU A 55 6.34 -4.57 2.84
CA LEU A 55 7.07 -3.63 2.00
C LEU A 55 8.30 -3.11 2.75
N THR A 56 9.48 -3.29 2.16
CA THR A 56 10.76 -2.90 2.75
C THR A 56 11.20 -1.52 2.27
N GLY A 57 11.97 -0.81 3.10
CA GLY A 57 12.41 0.56 2.81
C GLY A 57 13.37 0.69 1.61
N ASP A 58 14.04 -0.39 1.21
CA ASP A 58 14.84 -0.45 -0.02
C ASP A 58 14.02 -0.38 -1.31
N CYS A 59 12.69 -0.56 -1.20
CA CYS A 59 11.71 -0.43 -2.28
C CYS A 59 11.01 0.93 -2.27
N LEU A 60 11.44 1.87 -1.42
CA LEU A 60 10.77 3.16 -1.24
C LEU A 60 11.72 4.32 -1.53
N ALA A 61 11.14 5.40 -2.06
CA ALA A 61 11.80 6.70 -2.12
C ALA A 61 10.77 7.79 -1.80
N ARG A 62 11.10 8.67 -0.87
CA ARG A 62 10.20 9.74 -0.42
C ARG A 62 9.91 10.72 -1.54
N ASP A 63 8.63 10.91 -1.85
CA ASP A 63 8.22 11.94 -2.79
C ASP A 63 8.13 13.29 -2.07
N ASN A 64 8.96 14.24 -2.52
CA ASN A 64 8.96 15.62 -1.99
C ASN A 64 8.35 16.61 -2.99
N THR A 65 7.75 16.12 -4.09
CA THR A 65 7.21 17.01 -5.14
C THR A 65 5.87 17.64 -4.76
N LYS A 66 5.12 16.99 -3.88
CA LYS A 66 3.87 17.53 -3.33
C LYS A 66 4.10 18.14 -1.96
N HIS A 67 3.40 19.24 -1.69
CA HIS A 67 3.25 19.73 -0.33
C HIS A 67 2.31 18.79 0.41
N THR A 68 2.86 17.97 1.30
CA THR A 68 2.10 17.19 2.27
C THR A 68 1.92 17.98 3.56
N GLU A 69 0.91 17.65 4.35
CA GLU A 69 0.73 18.26 5.67
C GLU A 69 1.86 17.81 6.62
N GLU A 70 2.05 18.52 7.73
CA GLU A 70 3.06 18.15 8.72
C GLU A 70 2.70 16.79 9.33
N GLY A 71 3.62 15.82 9.27
CA GLY A 71 3.37 14.44 9.68
C GLY A 71 2.96 13.51 8.53
N ASP A 72 2.58 14.06 7.37
CA ASP A 72 2.22 13.26 6.19
C ASP A 72 3.41 13.08 5.24
N PHE A 73 3.58 11.85 4.77
CA PHE A 73 4.67 11.46 3.90
C PHE A 73 4.16 10.62 2.74
N GLU A 74 4.60 10.97 1.54
CA GLU A 74 4.35 10.22 0.32
C GLU A 74 5.63 9.50 -0.12
N PHE A 75 5.49 8.28 -0.62
CA PHE A 75 6.60 7.49 -1.16
C PHE A 75 6.25 6.92 -2.53
N LYS A 76 7.24 7.01 -3.42
CA LYS A 76 7.33 6.23 -4.64
C LYS A 76 7.70 4.80 -4.30
N VAL A 77 7.09 3.86 -5.02
CA VAL A 77 7.27 2.42 -4.77
C VAL A 77 8.00 1.78 -5.94
N TYR A 78 9.03 1.02 -5.63
CA TYR A 78 9.84 0.28 -6.59
C TYR A 78 9.52 -1.21 -6.50
N ASP A 79 9.35 -1.85 -7.64
CA ASP A 79 9.28 -3.31 -7.73
C ASP A 79 10.70 -3.87 -7.79
N LYS A 80 10.99 -4.83 -6.91
CA LYS A 80 12.25 -5.57 -6.88
C LYS A 80 12.07 -6.86 -7.69
N ALA A 81 12.84 -6.99 -8.77
CA ALA A 81 12.89 -8.20 -9.58
C ALA A 81 13.78 -9.27 -8.91
N GLU A 82 13.66 -10.53 -9.37
CA GLU A 82 14.41 -11.66 -8.83
C GLU A 82 15.94 -11.50 -8.98
N ASP A 83 16.38 -10.77 -10.01
CA ASP A 83 17.79 -10.45 -10.24
C ASP A 83 18.32 -9.31 -9.34
N GLY A 84 17.47 -8.77 -8.47
CA GLY A 84 17.80 -7.68 -7.56
C GLY A 84 17.68 -6.28 -8.17
N THR A 85 17.20 -6.16 -9.41
CA THR A 85 16.94 -4.87 -10.06
C THR A 85 15.69 -4.20 -9.47
N TYR A 86 15.74 -2.88 -9.30
CA TYR A 86 14.61 -2.08 -8.82
C TYR A 86 14.06 -1.21 -9.94
N THR A 87 12.76 -1.30 -10.20
CA THR A 87 12.08 -0.48 -11.20
C THR A 87 10.97 0.33 -10.54
N LEU A 88 10.93 1.64 -10.80
CA LEU A 88 9.85 2.50 -10.28
C LEU A 88 8.51 2.03 -10.86
N ASN A 89 7.54 1.78 -9.98
CA ASN A 89 6.18 1.45 -10.39
C ASN A 89 5.29 2.68 -10.23
N GLU A 90 5.03 3.35 -11.36
CA GLU A 90 4.17 4.56 -11.44
C GLU A 90 2.71 4.28 -11.04
N ASN A 91 2.30 3.01 -11.00
CA ASN A 91 0.96 2.61 -10.59
C ASN A 91 0.86 2.30 -9.10
N LYS A 92 1.96 2.39 -8.35
CA LYS A 92 1.98 2.10 -6.91
C LYS A 92 2.42 3.33 -6.13
N ARG A 93 1.71 3.60 -5.04
CA ARG A 93 2.00 4.74 -4.18
C ARG A 93 1.74 4.35 -2.73
N LEU A 94 2.53 4.92 -1.84
CA LEU A 94 2.37 4.77 -0.41
C LEU A 94 2.26 6.15 0.22
N GLU A 95 1.21 6.35 1.01
CA GLU A 95 1.01 7.52 1.86
C GLU A 95 0.99 7.06 3.31
N LEU A 96 1.67 7.80 4.18
CA LEU A 96 1.79 7.52 5.60
C LEU A 96 1.55 8.80 6.38
N SER A 97 0.84 8.69 7.50
CA SER A 97 0.77 9.73 8.52
C SER A 97 1.50 9.25 9.75
N ILE A 98 2.40 10.10 10.26
CA ILE A 98 3.19 9.86 11.45
C ILE A 98 2.84 10.92 12.47
N GLU A 99 2.37 10.47 13.63
CA GLU A 99 2.14 11.31 14.79
C GLU A 99 3.35 11.23 15.73
N VAL A 100 3.59 12.32 16.46
CA VAL A 100 4.62 12.35 17.49
C VAL A 100 3.94 12.24 18.85
N ASP A 101 4.30 11.20 19.60
CA ASP A 101 4.05 11.16 21.03
C ASP A 101 5.07 12.07 21.71
N PHE A 102 4.62 13.24 22.18
CA PHE A 102 5.49 14.24 22.79
C PHE A 102 5.97 13.84 24.19
N ASP A 103 5.25 12.97 24.89
CA ASP A 103 5.60 12.53 26.24
C ASP A 103 6.71 11.47 26.17
N GLU A 104 6.63 10.57 25.19
CA GLU A 104 7.62 9.48 25.01
C GLU A 104 8.69 9.79 23.94
N GLY A 105 8.51 10.86 23.15
CA GLY A 105 9.40 11.22 22.05
C GLY A 105 9.38 10.21 20.89
N LEU A 106 8.28 9.46 20.74
CA LEU A 106 8.16 8.38 19.76
C LEU A 106 7.39 8.84 18.51
N SER A 107 7.84 8.36 17.34
CA SER A 107 7.09 8.50 16.10
C SER A 107 6.16 7.30 15.91
N ILE A 108 4.86 7.56 15.87
CA ILE A 108 3.80 6.54 15.78
C ILE A 108 3.20 6.59 14.37
N LEU A 109 3.14 5.44 13.70
CA LEU A 109 2.38 5.29 12.46
C LEU A 109 0.89 5.37 12.77
N SER A 110 0.24 6.48 12.39
CA SER A 110 -1.18 6.72 12.65
C SER A 110 -2.07 6.31 11.48
N ALA A 111 -1.61 6.51 10.24
CA ALA A 111 -2.32 6.08 9.04
C ALA A 111 -1.36 5.54 7.98
N LEU A 112 -1.84 4.58 7.18
CA LEU A 112 -1.15 4.03 6.03
C LEU A 112 -2.15 3.76 4.92
N THR A 113 -1.89 4.32 3.74
CA THR A 113 -2.63 4.03 2.51
C THR A 113 -1.65 3.53 1.46
N TYR A 114 -1.84 2.28 1.04
CA TYR A 114 -1.10 1.70 -0.07
C TYR A 114 -2.02 1.54 -1.27
N THR A 115 -1.78 2.35 -2.29
CA THR A 115 -2.64 2.46 -3.46
C THR A 115 -1.99 1.77 -4.65
N VAL A 116 -2.78 0.98 -5.37
CA VAL A 116 -2.38 0.32 -6.63
C VAL A 116 -3.39 0.65 -7.72
N VAL A 117 -2.93 1.36 -8.76
CA VAL A 117 -3.72 1.63 -9.95
C VAL A 117 -3.67 0.41 -10.87
N ILE A 118 -4.84 -0.09 -11.25
CA ILE A 118 -4.99 -1.28 -12.10
C ILE A 118 -5.96 -1.03 -13.25
N SER A 119 -5.85 -1.83 -14.30
CA SER A 119 -6.80 -1.79 -15.41
C SER A 119 -8.21 -2.18 -14.97
N ASN A 120 -9.23 -1.75 -15.72
CA ASN A 120 -10.62 -2.09 -15.38
C ASN A 120 -10.84 -3.63 -15.44
N ASP A 121 -10.17 -4.33 -16.34
CA ASP A 121 -10.29 -5.79 -16.46
C ASP A 121 -9.72 -6.51 -15.23
N GLU A 122 -8.53 -6.08 -14.77
CA GLU A 122 -7.94 -6.56 -13.52
C GLU A 122 -8.83 -6.22 -12.31
N PHE A 123 -9.41 -5.02 -12.28
CA PHE A 123 -10.30 -4.59 -11.21
C PHE A 123 -11.56 -5.46 -11.10
N GLN A 124 -12.21 -5.76 -12.23
CA GLN A 124 -13.38 -6.65 -12.24
C GLN A 124 -13.01 -8.07 -11.82
N LYS A 125 -11.86 -8.57 -12.28
CA LYS A 125 -11.36 -9.89 -11.91
C LYS A 125 -11.09 -9.98 -10.41
N LEU A 126 -10.37 -9.01 -9.85
CA LEU A 126 -10.05 -8.93 -8.41
C LEU A 126 -11.33 -8.97 -7.57
N LYS A 127 -12.32 -8.14 -7.88
CA LYS A 127 -13.60 -8.11 -7.14
C LYS A 127 -14.34 -9.44 -7.22
N SER A 128 -14.34 -10.06 -8.40
CA SER A 128 -14.97 -11.38 -8.61
C SER A 128 -14.29 -12.46 -7.78
N ASP A 129 -12.95 -12.50 -7.79
CA ASP A 129 -12.17 -13.52 -7.08
C ASP A 129 -12.29 -13.37 -5.56
N ARG A 130 -12.21 -12.14 -5.03
CA ARG A 130 -12.48 -11.87 -3.60
C ARG A 130 -13.90 -12.23 -3.17
N ALA A 131 -14.90 -11.98 -4.03
CA ALA A 131 -16.27 -12.39 -3.74
C ALA A 131 -16.43 -13.93 -3.68
N LYS A 132 -15.74 -14.67 -4.55
CA LYS A 132 -15.74 -16.14 -4.53
C LYS A 132 -15.05 -16.68 -3.27
N GLU A 133 -13.89 -16.14 -2.91
CA GLU A 133 -13.16 -16.53 -1.69
C GLU A 133 -14.01 -16.34 -0.44
N ARG A 134 -14.68 -15.19 -0.30
CA ARG A 134 -15.59 -14.91 0.83
C ARG A 134 -16.77 -15.88 0.88
N ARG A 135 -17.31 -16.29 -0.28
CA ARG A 135 -18.39 -17.30 -0.37
C ARG A 135 -17.89 -18.70 0.01
N ALA A 136 -16.72 -19.11 -0.45
CA ALA A 136 -16.12 -20.41 -0.13
C ALA A 136 -15.90 -20.58 1.37
N LYS A 137 -15.41 -19.53 2.05
CA LYS A 137 -15.20 -19.53 3.51
C LYS A 137 -16.50 -19.66 4.30
N LYS A 138 -17.56 -18.96 3.87
CA LYS A 138 -18.91 -19.10 4.48
C LYS A 138 -19.54 -20.48 4.25
N GLY A 139 -19.25 -21.12 3.11
CA GLY A 139 -19.74 -22.47 2.79
C GLY A 139 -19.06 -23.58 3.59
N SER A 140 -17.75 -23.43 3.87
CA SER A 140 -16.98 -24.37 4.69
C SER A 140 -17.53 -24.47 6.13
N HIS A 141 -17.91 -23.34 6.72
CA HIS A 141 -18.45 -23.27 8.08
C HIS A 141 -19.85 -23.89 8.28
N ARG A 142 -20.51 -24.32 7.19
CA ARG A 142 -21.84 -24.96 7.24
C ARG A 142 -21.80 -26.49 7.19
N LYS A 143 -20.65 -27.10 6.95
CA LYS A 143 -20.52 -28.58 6.88
C LYS A 143 -20.10 -29.25 8.19
N ASP A 144 -19.67 -28.49 9.20
CA ASP A 144 -19.31 -28.97 10.54
C ASP A 144 -20.38 -28.68 11.61
N ARG A 145 -21.65 -28.55 11.21
CA ARG A 145 -22.80 -28.44 12.13
C ARG A 145 -23.88 -29.44 11.82
#